data_AF-A0A965M4A4-F1
#
_entry.id   AF-A0A965M4A4-F1
#
_cell.length_a   1.000
_cell.length_b   1.000
_cell.length_c   1.000
_cell.angle_alpha   90.00
_cell.angle_beta   90.00
_cell.angle_gamma   90.00
#
_symmetry.space_group_name_H-M   'P 1'
#
loop_
_entity.id
_entity.type
_entity.pdbx_description
1 polymer ?
#
loop_
_entity_poly.entity_id
_entity_poly.type
_entity_poly.pdbx_seq_one_letter_code
_entity_poly.pdbx_strand_id
1 'polypeptide(L)' 'MKEKWIQLALRLAEATAPTSTDRYHKVGCAILRKEGSVCGIGFNGQPPGVDLTEDEALHRDFRRRLTTHAESNALAFCKP' A
#
# COMPACT_ATOMS: atom_id res chain seq x y z
N MET A 1 2.54 -11.21 23.45
CA MET A 1 1.53 -11.63 22.44
C MET A 1 1.22 -10.50 21.46
N LYS A 2 0.69 -9.35 21.90
CA LYS A 2 0.35 -8.21 21.02
C LYS A 2 1.57 -7.64 20.26
N GLU A 3 2.72 -7.54 20.92
CA GLU A 3 3.95 -6.99 20.33
C GLU A 3 4.44 -7.77 19.10
N LYS A 4 4.48 -9.11 19.17
CA LYS A 4 4.91 -9.95 18.04
C LYS A 4 4.07 -9.69 16.78
N TRP A 5 2.76 -9.50 16.93
CA TRP A 5 1.85 -9.24 15.81
C TRP A 5 1.99 -7.82 15.27
N ILE A 6 2.18 -6.84 16.16
CA ILE A 6 2.50 -5.47 15.74
C ILE A 6 3.80 -5.45 14.93
N GLN A 7 4.86 -6.10 15.42
CA GLN A 7 6.13 -6.21 14.72
C GLN A 7 6.01 -6.94 13.38
N LEU A 8 5.20 -8.00 13.30
CA LEU A 8 4.91 -8.67 12.03
C LEU A 8 4.21 -7.72 11.06
N ALA A 9 3.17 -7.02 11.49
CA ALA A 9 2.43 -6.08 10.64
C ALA A 9 3.33 -4.94 10.13
N LEU A 10 4.17 -4.37 11.00
CA LEU A 10 5.13 -3.33 10.63
C LEU A 10 6.13 -3.82 9.60
N ARG A 11 6.74 -5.00 9.81
CA ARG A 11 7.70 -5.59 8.85
C ARG A 11 7.06 -5.87 7.49
N LEU A 12 5.81 -6.34 7.47
CA LEU A 12 5.08 -6.57 6.22
C LEU A 12 4.79 -5.25 5.50
N ALA A 13 4.36 -4.23 6.22
CA ALA A 13 4.11 -2.90 5.66
C ALA A 13 5.41 -2.28 5.09
N GLU A 14 6.50 -2.33 5.86
CA GLU A 14 7.83 -1.86 5.42
C GLU A 14 8.34 -2.62 4.20
N ALA A 15 8.17 -3.94 4.15
CA ALA A 15 8.59 -4.75 3.01
C ALA A 15 7.73 -4.50 1.75
N THR A 16 6.48 -4.05 1.92
CA THR A 16 5.55 -3.81 0.81
C THR A 16 5.70 -2.41 0.21
N ALA A 17 6.10 -1.42 1.02
CA ALA A 17 6.25 -0.02 0.59
C ALA A 17 7.16 0.17 -0.66
N PRO A 18 8.30 -0.52 -0.83
CA PRO A 18 9.19 -0.35 -1.98
C PRO A 18 8.52 -0.59 -3.34
N THR A 19 7.49 -1.45 -3.38
CA THR A 19 6.71 -1.79 -4.58
C THR A 19 5.88 -0.61 -5.09
N SER A 20 5.68 0.44 -4.28
CA SER A 20 5.00 1.66 -4.71
C SER A 20 5.69 2.32 -5.90
N THR A 21 4.86 2.71 -6.87
CA THR A 21 5.24 3.48 -8.07
C THR A 21 5.40 4.97 -7.79
N ASP A 22 5.02 5.46 -6.60
CA ASP A 22 5.20 6.86 -6.22
C ASP A 22 6.69 7.13 -5.92
N ARG A 23 7.27 8.11 -6.61
CA ARG A 23 8.69 8.50 -6.46
C ARG A 23 8.97 9.29 -5.18
N TYR A 24 7.96 9.85 -4.54
CA TYR A 24 8.09 10.80 -3.43
C TYR A 24 7.70 10.20 -2.09
N HIS A 25 6.61 9.43 -2.06
CA HIS A 25 6.12 8.80 -0.84
C HIS A 25 5.77 7.35 -1.10
N LYS A 26 6.62 6.44 -0.62
CA LYS A 26 6.40 5.00 -0.68
C LYS A 26 5.74 4.56 0.63
N VAL A 27 4.48 4.16 0.56
CA VAL A 27 3.66 3.76 1.69
C VAL A 27 3.26 2.31 1.50
N GLY A 28 3.43 1.52 2.55
CA GLY A 28 2.96 0.14 2.63
C GLY A 28 1.96 -0.02 3.77
N CYS A 29 1.06 -0.99 3.63
CA CYS A 29 0.05 -1.33 4.61
C CYS A 29 -0.05 -2.85 4.72
N ALA A 30 -0.23 -3.34 5.95
CA ALA A 30 -0.53 -4.74 6.22
C ALA A 30 -1.67 -4.82 7.24
N ILE A 31 -2.69 -5.61 6.92
CA ILE A 31 -3.86 -5.84 7.78
C ILE A 31 -3.78 -7.28 8.29
N LEU A 32 -3.80 -7.46 9.60
CA LEU A 32 -3.86 -8.77 10.25
C LEU A 32 -5.25 -9.01 10.84
N ARG A 33 -5.72 -10.26 10.81
CA ARG A 33 -6.92 -10.69 11.54
C ARG A 33 -6.60 -10.92 13.02
N LYS A 34 -7.64 -11.17 13.83
CA LYS A 34 -7.50 -11.35 15.29
C LYS A 34 -6.58 -12.53 15.65
N GLU A 35 -6.58 -13.58 14.85
CA GLU A 35 -5.74 -14.76 15.00
C GLU A 35 -4.32 -14.59 14.45
N GLY A 36 -4.01 -13.41 13.86
CA GLY A 36 -2.68 -13.08 13.34
C GLY A 36 -2.44 -13.49 11.88
N SER A 37 -3.44 -14.07 11.21
CA SER A 37 -3.38 -14.33 9.77
C SER A 37 -3.38 -13.01 8.98
N VAL A 38 -2.69 -13.00 7.82
CA VAL A 38 -2.69 -11.82 6.94
C VAL A 38 -4.04 -11.71 6.24
N CYS A 39 -4.72 -10.58 6.42
CA CYS A 39 -5.95 -10.24 5.73
C CYS A 39 -5.69 -9.68 4.34
N GLY A 40 -4.75 -8.74 4.26
CA GLY A 40 -4.35 -8.10 3.03
C GLY A 40 -3.08 -7.28 3.23
N ILE A 41 -2.33 -7.10 2.15
CA ILE A 41 -1.19 -6.18 2.06
C ILE A 41 -1.41 -5.23 0.90
N GLY A 42 -0.87 -4.03 0.99
CA GLY A 42 -1.03 -3.02 -0.05
C GLY A 42 0.09 -2.01 -0.04
N PHE A 43 0.28 -1.36 -1.18
CA PHE A 43 1.15 -0.20 -1.36
C PHE A 43 0.37 0.89 -2.08
N ASN A 44 0.79 2.15 -1.95
CA ASN A 44 0.19 3.23 -2.74
C ASN A 44 0.71 3.21 -4.18
N GLY A 45 -0.16 3.48 -5.14
CA GLY A 45 0.21 3.49 -6.55
C GLY A 45 -0.99 3.73 -7.45
N GLN A 46 -0.77 3.68 -8.76
CA GLN A 46 -1.86 3.79 -9.71
C GLN A 46 -2.73 2.51 -9.70
N PRO A 47 -4.03 2.63 -9.99
CA PRO A 47 -4.88 1.48 -10.29
C PRO A 47 -4.31 0.62 -11.41
N PRO A 48 -4.62 -0.70 -11.42
CA PRO A 48 -4.25 -1.57 -12.52
C PRO A 48 -4.69 -1.01 -13.88
N GLY A 49 -3.77 -0.97 -14.84
CA GLY A 49 -4.03 -0.46 -16.20
C GLY A 49 -3.94 1.07 -16.36
N VAL A 50 -3.53 1.80 -15.32
CA VAL A 50 -3.25 3.24 -15.38
C VAL A 50 -1.75 3.47 -15.26
N ASP A 51 -1.08 3.66 -16.39
CA ASP A 51 0.34 3.99 -16.43
C ASP A 51 0.53 5.49 -16.68
N LEU A 52 1.38 6.13 -15.87
CA LEU A 52 1.74 7.54 -16.05
C LEU A 52 3.01 7.65 -16.89
N THR A 53 3.03 8.60 -17.81
CA THR A 53 4.27 9.08 -18.42
C THR A 53 5.17 9.74 -17.37
N GLU A 54 6.45 9.94 -17.68
CA GLU A 54 7.39 10.58 -16.74
C GLU A 54 6.95 12.00 -16.35
N ASP A 55 6.45 12.78 -17.31
CA ASP A 55 5.97 14.14 -17.06
C ASP A 55 4.74 14.16 -16.15
N GLU A 56 3.77 13.27 -16.39
CA GLU A 56 2.58 13.11 -15.54
C GLU A 56 2.96 12.66 -14.13
N ALA A 57 3.95 11.77 -14.02
CA ALA A 57 4.47 11.31 -12.75
C ALA A 57 5.20 12.42 -11.97
N LEU A 58 5.73 13.46 -12.62
CA LEU A 58 6.33 14.64 -11.97
C LEU A 58 5.28 15.66 -11.52
N HIS A 59 4.16 15.79 -12.25
CA HIS A 59 3.05 16.67 -11.90
C HIS A 59 2.28 16.19 -10.66
N ARG A 60 2.62 16.77 -9.50
CA ARG A 60 2.10 16.41 -8.17
C ARG A 60 0.57 16.29 -8.11
N ASP A 61 -0.14 17.32 -8.55
CA ASP A 61 -1.59 17.38 -8.39
C ASP A 61 -2.32 16.45 -9.36
N PHE A 62 -1.68 16.13 -10.50
CA PHE A 62 -2.19 15.14 -11.45
C PHE A 62 -2.02 13.73 -10.89
N ARG A 63 -0.80 13.31 -10.53
CA ARG A 63 -0.56 11.94 -10.04
C ARG A 63 -1.39 11.60 -8.79
N ARG A 64 -1.58 12.57 -7.89
CA ARG A 64 -2.32 12.36 -6.62
C ARG A 64 -3.78 12.01 -6.84
N ARG A 65 -4.40 12.51 -7.92
CA ARG A 65 -5.79 12.16 -8.27
C ARG A 65 -5.93 10.72 -8.72
N LEU A 66 -4.83 10.14 -9.21
CA LEU A 66 -4.79 8.80 -9.79
C LEU A 66 -4.12 7.78 -8.88
N THR A 67 -3.62 8.19 -7.71
CA THR A 67 -2.95 7.30 -6.77
C THR A 67 -3.97 6.77 -5.77
N THR A 68 -4.12 5.45 -5.68
CA THR A 68 -4.82 4.81 -4.58
C THR A 68 -3.90 4.64 -3.38
N HIS A 69 -4.46 4.79 -2.19
CA HIS A 69 -3.72 4.67 -0.94
C HIS A 69 -3.42 3.20 -0.61
N ALA A 70 -2.33 2.96 0.13
CA ALA A 70 -1.90 1.62 0.50
C ALA A 70 -2.96 0.88 1.33
N GLU A 71 -3.66 1.60 2.20
CA GLU A 71 -4.73 1.11 3.06
C GLU A 71 -5.94 0.67 2.24
N SER A 72 -6.35 1.47 1.25
CA SER A 72 -7.45 1.13 0.35
C SER A 72 -7.12 -0.13 -0.46
N ASN A 73 -5.90 -0.22 -0.98
CA ASN A 73 -5.44 -1.40 -1.72
C ASN A 73 -5.35 -2.65 -0.84
N ALA A 74 -4.86 -2.54 0.40
CA ALA A 74 -4.81 -3.65 1.34
C ALA A 74 -6.22 -4.15 1.71
N LEU A 75 -7.16 -3.23 1.93
CA LEU A 75 -8.54 -3.54 2.29
C LEU A 75 -9.29 -4.23 1.14
N ALA A 76 -8.98 -3.91 -0.11
CA ALA A 76 -9.62 -4.52 -1.28
C ALA A 76 -9.47 -6.06 -1.33
N PHE A 77 -8.44 -6.61 -0.69
CA PHE A 77 -8.22 -8.06 -0.58
C PHE A 77 -8.81 -8.70 0.68
N CYS A 78 -9.30 -7.88 1.61
CA CYS A 78 -9.92 -8.36 2.84
C CYS A 78 -11.36 -8.81 2.57
N LYS A 79 -11.66 -10.04 2.97
CA LYS A 79 -13.03 -10.56 3.03
C LYS A 79 -13.56 -10.45 4.48
N PRO A 80 -14.86 -10.12 4.66
CA PRO A 80 -15.51 -10.13 5.97
C PRO A 80 -15.45 -11.51 6.64
#